data_AF-A0A840KAN0-F1
#
_entry.id   AF-A0A840KAN0-F1
#
_cell.length_a   1.000
_cell.length_b   1.000
_cell.length_c   1.000
_cell.angle_alpha   90.00
_cell.angle_beta   90.00
_cell.angle_gamma   90.00
#
_symmetry.space_group_name_H-M   'P 1'
#
loop_
_entity.id
_entity.type
_entity.pdbx_description
1 polymer ?
#
loop_
_entity_poly.entity_id
_entity_poly.type
_entity_poly.pdbx_seq_one_letter_code
_entity_poly.pdbx_strand_id
1 'polypeptide(L)'
;MRKLALILAMSVILVSCKAKMNQYIKNENNVKKRSGKWKEEYSSNEGTYIAVGKYKNGEKVGVWKTFFDNKLYQKDKIRKNITKTKRYFSDGTLMESGQSKMDISTNERHWYYFDDWKYYNDQGKLLYIKKYHLGNKTDSISLVK
;
A
#
# COMPACT_ATOMS: atom_id res chain seq x y z
N MET A 1 -42.85 35.79 11.23
CA MET A 1 -41.42 35.60 11.59
C MET A 1 -41.13 34.26 12.31
N ARG A 2 -41.81 33.16 11.95
CA ARG A 2 -41.61 31.83 12.60
C ARG A 2 -41.14 30.72 11.65
N LYS A 3 -41.04 31.01 10.33
CA LYS A 3 -40.59 30.05 9.30
C LYS A 3 -39.15 30.30 8.79
N LEU A 4 -38.53 31.42 9.15
CA LEU A 4 -37.13 31.74 8.82
C LEU A 4 -36.13 31.20 9.86
N ALA A 5 -36.58 30.91 11.09
CA ALA A 5 -35.71 30.36 12.14
C ALA A 5 -35.43 28.85 12.00
N LEU A 6 -36.25 28.11 11.23
CA LEU A 6 -36.09 26.66 11.05
C LEU A 6 -35.08 26.28 9.97
N ILE A 7 -34.72 27.18 9.05
CA ILE A 7 -33.76 26.90 7.98
C ILE A 7 -32.31 27.14 8.44
N LEU A 8 -32.10 27.94 9.50
CA LEU A 8 -30.77 28.22 10.04
C LEU A 8 -30.22 27.12 10.94
N ALA A 9 -31.03 26.13 11.32
CA ALA A 9 -30.60 25.02 12.19
C ALA A 9 -30.05 23.81 11.42
N MET A 10 -30.14 23.80 10.08
CA MET A 10 -29.78 22.65 9.24
C MET A 10 -28.39 22.77 8.57
N SER A 11 -27.64 23.84 8.87
CA SER A 11 -26.35 24.14 8.24
C SER A 11 -25.13 23.88 9.13
N VAL A 12 -25.32 23.46 10.38
CA VAL A 12 -24.22 23.17 11.30
C VAL A 12 -24.20 21.67 11.58
N ILE A 13 -23.28 20.96 10.92
CA ILE A 13 -22.54 19.73 11.28
C ILE A 13 -22.18 19.01 9.97
N LEU A 14 -21.53 19.70 9.04
CA LEU A 14 -20.50 19.06 8.21
C LEU A 14 -19.19 19.19 8.96
N VAL A 15 -19.12 18.62 10.18
CA VAL A 15 -17.84 18.40 10.85
C VAL A 15 -17.13 17.35 10.01
N SER A 16 -16.40 17.83 9.00
CA SER A 16 -15.38 17.08 8.31
C SER A 16 -14.45 16.53 9.37
N CYS A 17 -14.66 15.26 9.72
CA CYS A 17 -13.79 14.53 10.63
C CYS A 17 -12.43 14.47 9.93
N LYS A 18 -11.54 15.42 10.23
CA LYS A 18 -10.14 15.37 9.80
C LYS A 18 -9.56 14.11 10.41
N ALA A 19 -9.51 13.03 9.63
CA ALA A 19 -8.99 11.75 10.09
C ALA A 19 -7.55 11.94 10.58
N LYS A 20 -7.35 11.86 11.90
CA LYS A 20 -6.05 11.97 12.54
C LYS A 20 -5.11 10.90 11.98
N MET A 21 -3.86 11.28 11.72
CA MET A 21 -2.83 10.39 11.20
C MET A 21 -2.11 9.67 12.35
N ASN A 22 -1.56 8.49 12.09
CA ASN A 22 -0.70 7.74 13.00
C ASN A 22 -1.37 7.40 14.35
N GLN A 23 -2.61 6.91 14.30
CA GLN A 23 -3.41 6.62 15.49
C GLN A 23 -3.43 5.13 15.83
N TYR A 24 -3.43 4.84 17.13
CA TYR A 24 -3.63 3.50 17.69
C TYR A 24 -5.04 3.38 18.27
N ILE A 25 -5.65 2.21 18.10
CA ILE A 25 -6.92 1.84 18.74
C ILE A 25 -6.69 0.54 19.52
N LYS A 26 -7.25 0.43 20.73
CA LYS A 26 -7.23 -0.82 21.51
C LYS A 26 -8.24 -1.80 20.94
N ASN A 27 -7.86 -3.06 20.78
CA ASN A 27 -8.81 -4.13 20.52
C ASN A 27 -9.47 -4.61 21.84
N GLU A 28 -10.34 -5.61 21.74
CA GLU A 28 -11.03 -6.25 22.86
C GLU A 28 -10.09 -6.76 23.98
N ASN A 29 -8.86 -7.15 23.62
CA ASN A 29 -7.83 -7.60 24.56
C ASN A 29 -6.93 -6.48 25.08
N ASN A 30 -7.34 -5.21 24.97
CA ASN A 30 -6.58 -4.02 25.34
C ASN A 30 -5.24 -3.82 24.59
N VAL A 31 -4.98 -4.56 23.51
CA VAL A 31 -3.78 -4.42 22.69
C VAL A 31 -3.94 -3.23 21.74
N LYS A 32 -3.00 -2.28 21.80
CA LYS A 32 -2.96 -1.12 20.89
C LYS A 32 -2.52 -1.56 19.50
N LYS A 33 -3.39 -1.35 18.50
CA LYS A 33 -3.11 -1.64 17.09
C LYS A 33 -3.24 -0.39 16.24
N ARG A 34 -2.40 -0.27 15.20
CA ARG A 34 -2.48 0.81 14.23
C ARG A 34 -3.85 0.82 13.55
N SER A 35 -4.44 2.00 13.39
CA SER A 35 -5.71 2.17 12.70
C SER A 35 -5.77 3.51 11.96
N GLY A 36 -6.54 3.57 10.88
CA GLY A 36 -6.75 4.79 10.11
C GLY A 36 -5.58 5.12 9.19
N LYS A 37 -5.37 6.41 8.90
CA LYS A 37 -4.31 6.87 8.00
C LYS A 37 -2.95 6.85 8.71
N TRP A 38 -1.92 6.39 8.00
CA TRP A 38 -0.57 6.31 8.50
C TRP A 38 0.44 6.87 7.51
N LYS A 39 1.48 7.50 8.06
CA LYS A 39 2.72 7.87 7.39
C LYS A 39 3.86 7.17 8.12
N GLU A 40 4.64 6.40 7.39
CA GLU A 40 5.79 5.65 7.86
C GLU A 40 7.04 6.14 7.13
N GLU A 41 8.16 6.12 7.84
CA GLU A 41 9.45 6.56 7.33
C GLU A 41 10.45 5.41 7.48
N TYR A 42 11.20 5.13 6.41
CA TYR A 42 12.20 4.08 6.37
C TYR A 42 13.50 4.66 5.84
N SER A 43 14.53 4.68 6.67
CA SER A 43 15.88 5.06 6.26
C SER A 43 16.55 3.90 5.52
N SER A 44 17.28 4.22 4.46
CA SER A 44 18.13 3.30 3.70
C SER A 44 19.47 3.99 3.41
N ASN A 45 20.44 3.24 2.90
CA ASN A 45 21.73 3.81 2.50
C ASN A 45 21.59 4.83 1.35
N GLU A 46 20.53 4.73 0.56
CA GLU A 46 20.29 5.60 -0.60
C GLU A 46 19.47 6.85 -0.24
N GLY A 47 18.83 6.86 0.94
CA GLY A 47 17.96 7.96 1.37
C GLY A 47 16.73 7.46 2.13
N THR A 48 15.71 8.31 2.22
CA THR A 48 14.54 8.08 3.06
C THR A 48 13.29 7.77 2.23
N TYR A 49 12.66 6.65 2.51
CA TYR A 49 11.37 6.29 1.95
C TYR A 49 10.22 6.73 2.86
N ILE A 50 9.19 7.33 2.28
CA ILE A 50 7.97 7.73 2.97
C ILE A 50 6.80 6.90 2.45
N ALA A 51 6.23 6.04 3.29
CA ALA A 51 5.05 5.26 2.94
C ALA A 51 3.78 5.86 3.57
N VAL A 52 2.75 6.08 2.77
CA VAL A 52 1.45 6.58 3.22
C VAL A 52 0.36 5.61 2.82
N GLY A 53 -0.49 5.25 3.78
CA GLY A 53 -1.62 4.36 3.53
C GLY A 53 -2.55 4.25 4.72
N LYS A 54 -3.26 3.13 4.80
CA LYS A 54 -4.22 2.87 5.88
C LYS A 54 -3.93 1.56 6.58
N TYR A 55 -4.12 1.58 7.89
CA TYR A 55 -4.19 0.40 8.72
C TYR A 55 -5.64 0.10 9.14
N LYS A 56 -5.96 -1.18 9.26
CA LYS A 56 -7.17 -1.68 9.93
C LYS A 56 -6.76 -2.79 10.88
N ASN A 57 -6.99 -2.60 12.18
CA ASN A 57 -6.63 -3.56 13.23
C ASN A 57 -5.17 -4.02 13.17
N GLY A 58 -4.24 -3.11 12.89
CA GLY A 58 -2.81 -3.40 12.80
C GLY A 58 -2.35 -3.93 11.45
N GLU A 59 -3.24 -4.24 10.51
CA GLU A 59 -2.89 -4.72 9.17
C GLU A 59 -2.98 -3.61 8.12
N LYS A 60 -2.03 -3.57 7.18
CA LYS A 60 -2.06 -2.65 6.04
C LYS A 60 -3.24 -3.01 5.13
N VAL A 61 -4.05 -2.03 4.74
CA VAL A 61 -5.21 -2.23 3.86
C VAL A 61 -5.31 -1.15 2.79
N GLY A 62 -6.00 -1.48 1.69
CA GLY A 62 -6.33 -0.53 0.65
C GLY A 62 -5.12 -0.20 -0.22
N VAL A 63 -4.90 1.09 -0.49
CA VAL A 63 -3.77 1.55 -1.30
C VAL A 63 -2.71 2.14 -0.41
N TRP A 64 -1.49 1.64 -0.57
CA TRP A 64 -0.28 2.19 0.00
C TRP A 64 0.56 2.80 -1.11
N LYS A 65 1.12 3.98 -0.85
CA LYS A 65 2.05 4.66 -1.75
C LYS A 65 3.34 4.90 -0.99
N THR A 66 4.45 4.44 -1.53
CA THR A 66 5.79 4.72 -1.00
C THR A 66 6.47 5.70 -1.93
N PHE A 67 7.06 6.73 -1.35
CA PHE A 67 7.78 7.79 -2.04
C PHE A 67 9.25 7.73 -1.67
N PHE A 68 10.11 8.06 -2.62
CA PHE A 68 11.54 8.23 -2.46
C PHE A 68 11.93 9.51 -3.20
N ASP A 69 12.69 10.41 -2.57
CA ASP A 69 12.98 11.75 -3.11
C ASP A 69 11.75 12.49 -3.63
N ASN A 70 10.67 12.46 -2.84
CA ASN A 70 9.36 13.03 -3.16
C ASN A 70 8.68 12.47 -4.43
N LYS A 71 9.24 11.43 -5.06
CA LYS A 71 8.70 10.76 -6.24
C LYS A 71 8.03 9.45 -5.85
N LEU A 72 6.97 9.06 -6.57
CA LEU A 72 6.27 7.80 -6.30
C LEU A 72 7.17 6.63 -6.70
N TYR A 73 7.65 5.89 -5.71
CA TYR A 73 8.52 4.72 -5.92
C TYR A 73 7.71 3.42 -6.02
N GLN A 74 6.70 3.25 -5.16
CA GLN A 74 5.90 2.02 -5.09
C GLN A 74 4.43 2.31 -4.83
N LYS A 75 3.57 1.52 -5.45
CA LYS A 75 2.14 1.50 -5.20
C LYS A 75 1.67 0.07 -4.95
N ASP A 76 1.18 -0.17 -3.75
CA ASP A 76 0.60 -1.44 -3.35
C ASP A 76 -0.91 -1.33 -3.23
N LYS A 77 -1.62 -2.28 -3.83
CA LYS A 77 -3.07 -2.44 -3.69
C LYS A 77 -3.35 -3.73 -2.95
N ILE A 78 -3.70 -3.60 -1.68
CA ILE A 78 -3.93 -4.69 -0.74
C ILE A 78 -5.43 -5.00 -0.69
N ARG A 79 -5.79 -6.24 -1.04
CA ARG A 79 -7.16 -6.76 -0.97
C ARG A 79 -7.11 -8.17 -0.40
N LYS A 80 -7.76 -8.38 0.76
CA LYS A 80 -7.64 -9.62 1.55
C LYS A 80 -6.16 -9.90 1.85
N ASN A 81 -5.66 -11.08 1.51
CA ASN A 81 -4.25 -11.47 1.64
C ASN A 81 -3.40 -11.17 0.40
N ILE A 82 -3.95 -10.62 -0.68
CA ILE A 82 -3.20 -10.37 -1.92
C ILE A 82 -2.81 -8.89 -2.00
N THR A 83 -1.54 -8.65 -2.30
CA THR A 83 -1.00 -7.33 -2.60
C THR A 83 -0.54 -7.30 -4.04
N LYS A 84 -1.16 -6.44 -4.84
CA LYS A 84 -0.68 -6.13 -6.20
C LYS A 84 0.27 -4.94 -6.12
N THR A 85 1.50 -5.15 -6.56
CA THR A 85 2.60 -4.18 -6.43
C THR A 85 2.98 -3.64 -7.79
N LYS A 86 3.22 -2.33 -7.86
CA LYS A 86 3.91 -1.66 -8.95
C LYS A 86 5.04 -0.82 -8.38
N ARG A 87 6.24 -0.94 -8.92
CA ARG A 87 7.35 -0.03 -8.65
C ARG A 87 7.71 0.77 -9.89
N TYR A 88 8.24 1.96 -9.67
CA TYR A 88 8.45 2.95 -10.71
C TYR A 88 9.87 3.50 -10.65
N PHE A 89 10.42 3.85 -11.81
CA PHE A 89 11.60 4.68 -11.91
C PHE A 89 11.31 6.11 -11.46
N SER A 90 12.37 6.91 -11.30
CA SER A 90 12.27 8.28 -10.79
C SER A 90 11.55 9.26 -11.75
N ASP A 91 11.39 8.89 -13.01
CA ASP A 91 10.60 9.60 -14.02
C ASP A 91 9.10 9.18 -14.00
N GLY A 92 8.75 8.17 -13.21
CA GLY A 92 7.41 7.59 -13.11
C GLY A 92 7.15 6.43 -14.07
N THR A 93 8.12 6.04 -14.90
CA THR A 93 8.01 4.87 -15.77
C THR A 93 7.90 3.59 -14.94
N LEU A 94 7.05 2.65 -15.37
CA LEU A 94 6.86 1.38 -14.66
C LEU A 94 8.17 0.59 -14.71
N MET A 95 8.76 0.31 -13.56
CA MET A 95 9.97 -0.50 -13.42
C MET A 95 9.63 -1.98 -13.32
N GLU A 96 8.61 -2.30 -12.51
CA GLU A 96 8.15 -3.67 -12.36
C GLU A 96 6.74 -3.75 -11.78
N SER A 97 6.12 -4.91 -12.00
CA SER A 97 4.83 -5.22 -11.40
C SER A 97 4.64 -6.70 -11.20
N GLY A 98 3.91 -7.05 -10.14
CA GLY A 98 3.59 -8.41 -9.79
C GLY A 98 2.65 -8.46 -8.59
N GLN A 99 2.60 -9.61 -7.94
CA GLN A 99 1.80 -9.78 -6.75
C GLN A 99 2.46 -10.67 -5.71
N SER A 100 2.06 -10.42 -4.47
CA SER A 100 2.44 -11.18 -3.30
C SER A 100 1.22 -11.56 -2.48
N LYS A 101 1.38 -12.58 -1.67
CA LYS A 101 0.36 -13.06 -0.75
C LYS A 101 0.88 -13.02 0.68
N MET A 102 0.01 -12.71 1.63
CA MET A 102 0.26 -12.74 3.06
C MET A 102 -0.68 -13.77 3.69
N ASP A 103 -0.21 -14.99 3.89
CA ASP A 103 -0.98 -16.03 4.57
C ASP A 103 -0.73 -15.92 6.07
N ILE A 104 -1.83 -15.80 6.82
CA ILE A 104 -1.81 -15.63 8.28
C ILE A 104 -2.63 -16.77 8.87
N SER A 105 -1.96 -17.66 9.60
CA SER A 105 -2.57 -18.71 10.41
C SER A 105 -2.41 -18.38 11.90
N THR A 106 -2.86 -19.28 12.78
CA THR A 106 -2.64 -19.15 14.23
C THR A 106 -1.17 -19.20 14.60
N ASN A 107 -0.36 -19.92 13.82
CA ASN A 107 1.02 -20.26 14.17
C ASN A 107 2.05 -19.58 13.26
N GLU A 108 1.64 -19.13 12.08
CA GLU A 108 2.57 -18.63 11.07
C GLU A 108 2.01 -17.41 10.33
N ARG A 109 2.91 -16.49 10.01
CA ARG A 109 2.68 -15.42 9.06
C ARG A 109 3.71 -15.54 7.95
N HIS A 110 3.26 -15.88 6.74
CA HIS A 110 4.14 -16.09 5.60
C HIS A 110 3.77 -15.15 4.47
N TRP A 111 4.72 -14.29 4.10
CA TRP A 111 4.61 -13.44 2.93
C TRP A 111 5.45 -14.00 1.79
N TYR A 112 4.88 -14.08 0.59
CA TYR A 112 5.58 -14.64 -0.57
C TYR A 112 5.10 -14.08 -1.92
N TYR A 113 6.00 -14.05 -2.90
CA TYR A 113 5.66 -13.78 -4.29
C TYR A 113 4.94 -14.97 -4.93
N PHE A 114 3.99 -14.70 -5.83
CA PHE A 114 3.36 -15.71 -6.65
C PHE A 114 2.98 -15.13 -8.02
N ASP A 115 2.80 -16.01 -9.00
CA ASP A 115 2.59 -15.70 -10.41
C ASP A 115 3.75 -14.90 -11.03
N ASP A 116 3.46 -14.25 -12.15
CA ASP A 116 4.42 -13.53 -12.97
C ASP A 116 4.77 -12.16 -12.38
N TRP A 117 6.07 -11.93 -12.23
CA TRP A 117 6.67 -10.62 -12.00
C TRP A 117 7.30 -10.12 -13.29
N LYS A 118 6.81 -8.98 -13.76
CA LYS A 118 7.22 -8.34 -15.02
C LYS A 118 8.17 -7.20 -14.72
N TYR A 119 9.27 -7.14 -15.46
CA TYR A 119 10.34 -6.15 -15.30
C TYR A 119 10.57 -5.40 -16.60
N TYR A 120 10.70 -4.08 -16.50
CA TYR A 120 10.75 -3.17 -17.63
C TYR A 120 12.00 -2.28 -17.53
N ASN A 121 12.49 -1.78 -18.66
CA ASN A 121 13.49 -0.69 -18.64
C ASN A 121 12.83 0.67 -18.42
N ASP A 122 13.66 1.70 -18.30
CA ASP A 122 13.29 3.11 -18.18
C ASP A 122 12.53 3.67 -19.39
N GLN A 123 12.54 2.99 -20.53
CA GLN A 123 11.71 3.29 -21.70
C GLN A 123 10.36 2.55 -21.69
N GLY A 124 10.07 1.76 -20.65
CA GLY A 124 8.84 0.97 -20.51
C GLY A 124 8.80 -0.32 -21.33
N LYS A 125 9.92 -0.74 -21.93
CA LYS A 125 10.05 -2.02 -22.65
C LYS A 125 10.17 -3.16 -21.65
N LEU A 126 9.32 -4.18 -21.79
CA LEU A 126 9.39 -5.41 -20.99
C LEU A 126 10.68 -6.17 -21.31
N LEU A 127 11.52 -6.40 -20.29
CA LEU A 127 12.81 -7.07 -20.40
C LEU A 127 12.71 -8.55 -20.07
N TYR A 128 12.06 -8.91 -18.95
CA TYR A 128 11.92 -10.29 -18.52
C TYR A 128 10.71 -10.50 -17.60
N ILE A 129 10.29 -11.76 -17.51
CA ILE A 129 9.23 -12.23 -16.63
C ILE A 129 9.82 -13.30 -15.69
N LYS A 130 9.78 -13.06 -14.39
CA LYS A 130 10.08 -14.09 -13.38
C LYS A 130 8.79 -14.76 -12.95
N LYS A 131 8.75 -16.09 -12.95
CA LYS A 131 7.60 -16.87 -12.49
C LYS A 131 7.84 -17.33 -11.06
N TYR A 132 6.84 -17.14 -10.21
CA TYR A 132 6.90 -17.57 -8.81
C TYR A 132 5.75 -18.51 -8.46
N HIS A 133 6.07 -19.56 -7.70
CA HIS A 133 5.08 -20.45 -7.09
C HIS A 133 5.39 -20.59 -5.60
N LEU A 134 4.45 -20.11 -4.76
CA LEU A 134 4.57 -20.13 -3.30
C LEU A 134 5.91 -19.58 -2.79
N GLY A 135 6.34 -18.43 -3.33
CA GLY A 135 7.60 -17.76 -2.97
C GLY A 135 8.82 -18.24 -3.73
N ASN A 136 8.79 -19.44 -4.30
CA ASN A 136 9.92 -20.00 -5.04
C ASN A 136 9.91 -19.48 -6.48
N LYS A 137 11.03 -18.94 -6.94
CA LYS A 137 11.23 -18.61 -8.35
C LYS A 137 11.34 -19.90 -9.14
N THR A 138 10.38 -20.17 -10.01
CA THR A 138 10.33 -21.40 -10.83
C THR A 138 10.91 -21.21 -12.22
N ASP A 139 10.87 -19.99 -12.76
CA ASP A 139 11.35 -19.70 -14.11
C ASP A 139 11.73 -18.22 -14.27
N SER A 140 12.45 -17.90 -15.35
CA SER A 140 12.80 -16.55 -15.78
C SER A 140 12.88 -16.47 -17.31
N ILE A 141 11.88 -15.85 -17.92
CA ILE A 141 11.78 -15.68 -19.38
C ILE A 141 12.43 -14.35 -19.76
N SER A 142 13.53 -14.38 -20.52
CA SER A 142 14.14 -13.19 -21.12
C SER A 142 13.44 -12.82 -22.43
N LEU A 143 13.18 -11.53 -22.63
CA LEU A 143 12.60 -10.96 -23.86
C LEU A 143 13.55 -9.96 -24.53
N VAL A 144 14.76 -9.82 -24.00
CA VAL A 144 15.84 -9.06 -24.61
C VAL A 144 16.44 -9.94 -25.71
N LYS A 145 16.50 -9.40 -26.94
CA LYS A 145 17.22 -10.01 -28.05
C LYS A 145 18.67 -9.59 -28.02
#